data_AF-A0A8H9WFL4-F1
#
_entry.id   AF-A0A8H9WFL4-F1
#
_cell.length_a   1.000
_cell.length_b   1.000
_cell.length_c   1.000
_cell.angle_alpha   90.00
_cell.angle_beta   90.00
_cell.angle_gamma   90.00
#
_symmetry.space_group_name_H-M   'P 1'
#
loop_
_entity.id
_entity.type
_entity.pdbx_description
1 polymer ?
#
loop_
_entity_poly.entity_id
_entity_poly.type
_entity_poly.pdbx_seq_one_letter_code
_entity_poly.pdbx_strand_id
1 'polypeptide(L)'
;MHRIEGFFSEWVIKHRVIVIVLSVIIVAAAASGLRHLSFNNDYRAFFGEDNPELVAFNEVENTYTKSDNVFIVISPNGGDVFQPKV
;
A
#
# COMPACT_ATOMS: atom_id res chain seq x y z
N MET A 1 4.06 25.01 -37.43
CA MET A 1 4.32 24.15 -36.25
C MET A 1 5.52 23.19 -36.44
N HIS A 2 6.01 22.95 -37.67
CA HIS A 2 7.14 22.03 -37.93
C HIS A 2 8.54 22.48 -37.47
N ARG A 3 8.75 23.76 -37.17
CA ARG A 3 10.10 24.30 -36.86
C ARG A 3 10.58 23.97 -35.44
N ILE A 4 9.66 23.73 -34.52
CA ILE A 4 9.95 23.48 -33.11
C ILE A 4 10.28 21.99 -32.90
N GLU A 5 9.59 21.10 -33.63
CA GLU A 5 9.77 19.64 -33.56
C GLU A 5 11.17 19.22 -34.01
N GLY A 6 11.67 19.79 -35.12
CA GLY A 6 13.01 19.52 -35.63
C GLY A 6 14.10 19.96 -34.67
N PHE A 7 14.00 21.19 -34.16
CA PHE A 7 14.96 21.74 -33.20
C PHE A 7 15.00 20.95 -31.89
N PHE A 8 13.83 20.58 -31.35
CA PHE A 8 13.73 19.79 -30.12
C PHE A 8 14.33 18.39 -30.32
N SER A 9 14.00 17.72 -31.43
CA SER A 9 14.51 16.37 -31.72
C SER A 9 16.03 16.35 -31.92
N GLU A 10 16.58 17.32 -32.66
CA GLU A 10 18.03 17.46 -32.83
C GLU A 10 18.74 17.73 -31.50
N TRP A 11 18.17 18.58 -30.66
CA TRP A 11 18.72 18.89 -29.33
C TRP A 11 18.73 17.67 -28.41
N VAL A 12 17.64 16.89 -28.40
CA VAL A 12 17.52 15.65 -27.62
C VAL A 12 18.53 14.61 -28.10
N ILE A 13 18.68 14.42 -29.42
CA ILE A 13 19.64 13.45 -29.98
C ILE A 13 21.08 13.87 -29.67
N LYS A 14 21.39 15.17 -29.79
CA LYS A 14 22.72 15.73 -29.48
C LYS A 14 23.11 15.51 -28.01
N HIS A 15 22.16 15.58 -27.09
CA HIS A 15 22.39 15.43 -25.63
C HIS A 15 21.80 14.12 -25.07
N ARG A 16 21.69 13.07 -25.91
CA ARG A 16 20.99 11.81 -25.57
C ARG A 16 21.35 11.22 -24.20
N VAL A 17 22.63 11.26 -23.82
CA VAL A 17 23.10 10.70 -22.54
C VAL A 17 22.55 11.50 -21.36
N ILE A 18 22.55 12.84 -21.45
CA ILE A 18 22.00 13.71 -20.41
C ILE A 18 20.50 13.46 -20.28
N VAL A 19 19.77 13.39 -21.39
CA VAL A 19 18.32 13.15 -21.39
C VAL A 19 17.99 11.79 -20.76
N ILE A 20 18.73 10.73 -21.11
CA ILE A 20 18.54 9.39 -20.53
C ILE A 20 18.80 9.42 -19.03
N VAL A 21 19.94 9.96 -18.58
CA VAL A 21 20.28 10.02 -17.16
C VAL A 21 19.23 10.82 -16.39
N LEU A 22 18.81 11.96 -16.92
CA LEU A 22 17.82 12.82 -16.26
C LEU A 22 16.45 12.12 -16.20
N SER A 23 16.05 11.38 -17.23
CA SER A 23 14.83 10.56 -17.20
C SER A 23 14.87 9.48 -16.12
N VAL A 24 15.99 8.77 -15.99
CA VAL A 24 16.19 7.74 -14.96
C VAL A 24 16.15 8.36 -13.57
N ILE A 25 16.78 9.52 -13.38
CA ILE A 25 16.76 10.24 -12.11
C ILE A 25 15.33 10.66 -11.75
N ILE A 26 14.55 11.19 -12.71
CA ILE A 26 13.15 11.57 -12.48
C ILE A 26 12.32 10.34 -12.06
N VAL A 27 12.47 9.23 -12.77
CA VAL A 27 11.74 7.98 -12.45
C VAL A 27 12.15 7.47 -11.07
N ALA A 28 13.45 7.47 -10.74
CA ALA A 28 13.94 7.05 -9.44
C ALA A 28 13.44 7.96 -8.30
N ALA A 29 13.39 9.27 -8.54
CA ALA A 29 12.84 10.23 -7.58
C ALA A 29 11.35 10.00 -7.34
N ALA A 30 10.56 9.74 -8.39
CA ALA A 30 9.14 9.37 -8.25
C ALA A 30 8.98 8.03 -7.51
N ALA A 31 9.81 7.04 -7.84
CA ALA A 31 9.82 5.73 -7.19
C ALA A 31 10.27 5.77 -5.72
N SER A 32 11.05 6.78 -5.31
CA SER A 32 11.45 6.98 -3.90
C SER A 32 10.24 7.07 -2.96
N GLY A 33 9.08 7.51 -3.44
CA GLY A 33 7.84 7.53 -2.67
C GLY A 33 7.35 6.14 -2.23
N LEU A 34 7.68 5.09 -2.99
CA LEU A 34 7.22 3.71 -2.72
C LEU A 34 7.67 3.19 -1.35
N ARG A 35 8.80 3.65 -0.82
CA ARG A 35 9.29 3.25 0.51
C ARG A 35 8.39 3.69 1.66
N HIS A 36 7.49 4.65 1.42
CA HIS A 36 6.54 5.16 2.41
C HIS A 36 5.17 4.49 2.31
N LEU A 37 5.01 3.54 1.37
CA LEU A 37 3.78 2.75 1.28
C LEU A 37 3.74 1.76 2.44
N SER A 38 2.70 1.87 3.27
CA SER A 38 2.37 0.91 4.30
C SER A 38 1.12 0.12 3.92
N PHE A 39 1.11 -1.17 4.22
CA PHE A 39 -0.13 -1.95 4.15
C PHE A 39 -1.04 -1.54 5.31
N ASN A 40 -2.17 -0.92 5.00
CA ASN A 40 -3.24 -0.67 5.96
C ASN A 40 -4.41 -1.61 5.63
N ASN A 41 -4.74 -2.52 6.55
CA ASN A 41 -5.89 -3.43 6.43
C ASN A 41 -7.17 -2.86 7.05
N ASP A 42 -7.13 -1.61 7.53
CA ASP A 42 -8.31 -0.96 8.09
C ASP A 42 -9.25 -0.52 6.97
N TYR A 43 -10.36 -1.27 6.81
CA TYR A 43 -11.42 -0.97 5.85
C TYR A 43 -12.02 0.43 6.04
N ARG A 44 -11.85 1.05 7.21
CA ARG A 44 -12.31 2.42 7.49
C ARG A 44 -11.69 3.45 6.57
N ALA A 45 -10.49 3.18 6.03
CA ALA A 45 -9.81 4.05 5.09
C ALA A 45 -10.53 4.22 3.74
N PHE A 46 -11.54 3.37 3.44
CA PHE A 46 -12.38 3.52 2.25
C PHE A 46 -13.56 4.48 2.44
N PHE A 47 -13.86 4.87 3.68
CA PHE A 47 -14.90 5.84 3.99
C PHE A 47 -14.27 7.22 4.21
N GLY A 48 -14.92 8.26 3.70
CA GLY A 48 -14.52 9.64 4.00
C GLY A 48 -14.62 9.93 5.50
N GLU A 49 -13.79 10.84 6.01
CA GLU A 49 -13.74 11.19 7.44
C GLU A 49 -15.11 11.66 7.98
N ASP A 50 -15.94 12.25 7.12
CA ASP A 50 -17.26 12.77 7.46
C ASP A 50 -18.39 11.73 7.38
N ASN A 51 -18.09 10.43 7.20
CA ASN A 51 -19.14 9.42 7.07
C ASN A 51 -19.86 9.19 8.42
N PRO A 52 -21.16 9.51 8.53
CA PRO A 52 -21.89 9.43 9.79
C PRO A 52 -22.01 7.99 10.34
N GLU A 53 -22.07 6.99 9.46
CA GLU A 53 -22.13 5.58 9.84
C GLU A 53 -20.79 5.10 10.42
N LEU A 54 -19.68 5.58 9.87
CA LEU A 54 -18.34 5.30 10.39
C LEU A 54 -18.15 5.90 11.79
N VAL A 55 -18.63 7.14 11.98
CA VAL A 55 -18.55 7.85 13.27
C VAL A 55 -19.35 7.10 14.35
N ALA A 56 -20.61 6.73 14.06
CA ALA A 56 -21.44 5.96 15.00
C ALA A 56 -20.81 4.60 15.35
N PHE A 57 -20.24 3.91 14.36
CA PHE A 57 -19.53 2.64 14.58
C PHE A 57 -18.30 2.81 15.48
N ASN A 58 -17.48 3.83 15.23
CA ASN A 58 -16.30 4.14 16.05
C ASN A 58 -16.67 4.46 17.50
N GLU A 59 -17.80 5.16 17.74
CA GLU A 59 -18.28 5.50 19.07
C GLU A 59 -18.65 4.24 19.89
N VAL A 60 -19.31 3.27 19.25
CA VAL A 60 -19.65 1.98 19.88
C VAL A 60 -18.39 1.19 20.23
N GLU A 61 -17.44 1.04 19.31
CA GLU A 61 -16.19 0.31 19.60
C GLU A 61 -15.32 1.00 20.66
N ASN A 62 -15.23 2.34 20.66
CA ASN A 62 -14.50 3.07 21.69
C ASN A 62 -15.13 2.88 23.08
N THR A 63 -16.45 2.72 23.15
CA THR A 63 -17.18 2.54 24.41
C THR A 63 -17.11 1.10 24.91
N TYR A 64 -17.14 0.10 24.01
CA TYR A 64 -17.33 -1.31 24.37
C TYR A 64 -16.14 -2.23 24.04
N THR A 65 -15.02 -1.68 23.54
CA THR A 65 -13.78 -2.36 23.12
C THR A 65 -13.74 -2.78 21.65
N LYS A 66 -12.56 -2.64 21.04
CA LYS A 66 -12.25 -3.08 19.68
C LYS A 66 -11.82 -4.55 19.71
N SER A 67 -12.52 -5.43 19.01
CA SER A 67 -12.26 -6.88 19.02
C SER A 67 -11.23 -7.31 17.97
N ASP A 68 -10.01 -6.78 18.06
CA ASP A 68 -8.88 -7.26 17.25
C ASP A 68 -8.25 -8.50 17.93
N ASN A 69 -8.87 -9.67 17.75
CA ASN A 69 -8.44 -10.93 18.38
C ASN A 69 -7.51 -11.74 17.46
N VAL A 70 -6.44 -12.31 18.03
CA VAL A 70 -5.58 -13.30 17.35
C VAL A 70 -5.97 -14.69 17.82
N PHE A 71 -6.38 -15.55 16.89
CA PHE A 71 -6.71 -16.96 17.18
C PHE A 71 -5.47 -17.84 16.97
N ILE A 72 -5.10 -18.59 18.01
CA ILE A 72 -4.09 -19.65 17.91
C ILE A 72 -4.84 -20.99 17.89
N VAL A 73 -4.80 -21.67 16.75
CA VAL A 73 -5.44 -22.97 16.55
C VAL A 73 -4.38 -24.07 16.63
N ILE A 74 -4.58 -25.04 17.51
CA ILE A 74 -3.69 -26.18 17.69
C ILE A 74 -4.48 -27.45 17.36
N SER A 75 -3.97 -28.23 16.42
CA SER A 75 -4.53 -29.54 16.06
C SER A 75 -3.50 -30.63 16.36
N PRO A 76 -3.90 -31.79 16.92
CA PRO A 76 -3.02 -32.93 17.01
C PRO A 76 -2.65 -33.45 15.61
N ASN A 77 -1.45 -34.03 15.47
CA ASN A 77 -1.00 -34.66 14.22
C ASN A 77 -1.81 -35.91 13.85
N GLY A 78 -2.58 -36.46 14.80
CA GLY A 78 -3.50 -37.58 14.60
C GLY A 78 -4.10 -38.03 15.94
N GLY A 79 -5.35 -38.48 15.91
CA GLY A 79 -6.09 -38.93 17.09
C GLY A 79 -6.82 -37.80 17.84
N ASP A 80 -7.59 -38.18 18.85
CA ASP A 80 -8.30 -37.26 19.73
C ASP A 80 -7.39 -36.84 20.90
N VAL A 81 -7.35 -35.54 21.21
CA VAL A 81 -6.58 -34.97 22.33
C VAL A 81 -7.00 -35.52 23.69
N PHE A 82 -8.18 -36.14 23.79
CA PHE A 82 -8.69 -36.78 25.00
C PHE A 82 -8.36 -38.28 25.09
N GLN A 83 -7.59 -38.86 24.17
CA GLN A 83 -7.22 -40.28 24.27
C GLN A 83 -6.30 -40.54 25.47
N PRO A 84 -6.66 -41.47 26.38
CA PRO A 84 -5.78 -41.88 27.47
C PRO A 84 -4.53 -42.53 26.88
N LYS A 85 -3.36 -42.15 27.38
CA LYS A 85 -2.09 -42.81 27.03
C LYS A 85 -2.06 -44.17 27.73
N VAL A 86 -2.36 -45.24 26.99
CA VAL A 86 -2.15 -46.63 27.42
C VAL A 86 -0.68 -47.02 27.33
#